data_AF-A0A9N9H5N2-F1
#
_entry.id   AF-A0A9N9H5N2-F1
#
_cell.length_a   1.000
_cell.length_b   1.000
_cell.length_c   1.000
_cell.angle_alpha   90.00
_cell.angle_beta   90.00
_cell.angle_gamma   90.00
#
_symmetry.space_group_name_H-M   'P 1'
#
loop_
_entity.id
_entity.type
_entity.pdbx_description
1 polymer ?
#
loop_
_entity_poly.entity_id
_entity_poly.type
_entity_poly.pdbx_seq_one_letter_code
_entity_poly.pdbx_strand_id
1 'polypeptide(L)'
;MGEQSAQLERYGGGETLAGIPTRNDIISECDNGLTAILQQNLSDKKPIHFMPNDVSDATEYINRVSTYILRIYGTLINGQKARVDITGIKPFFDVVVPDGEPLAIFKNSLVKIVSTTLKGISMLSQFAVTIQKRNHTFV
;
A
#
# COMPACT_ATOMS: atom_id res chain seq x y z
N MET A 1 -2.59 0.96 -57.08
CA MET A 1 -2.79 1.64 -55.77
C MET A 1 -2.95 0.52 -54.75
N GLY A 2 -1.86 0.14 -54.08
CA GLY A 2 -1.85 -1.01 -53.18
C GLY A 2 -2.32 -0.60 -51.80
N GLU A 3 -3.32 -1.30 -51.25
CA GLU A 3 -3.79 -1.11 -49.89
C GLU A 3 -2.70 -1.55 -48.90
N GLN A 4 -2.13 -0.59 -48.15
CA GLN A 4 -1.32 -0.90 -46.99
C GLN A 4 -2.27 -1.17 -45.81
N SER A 5 -2.42 -2.45 -45.48
CA SER A 5 -3.06 -2.86 -44.22
C SER A 5 -2.12 -2.49 -43.07
N ALA A 6 -2.43 -1.41 -42.34
CA ALA A 6 -1.71 -1.06 -41.12
C ALA A 6 -2.12 -2.05 -40.01
N GLN A 7 -1.20 -2.94 -39.66
CA GLN A 7 -1.38 -3.87 -38.55
C GLN A 7 -1.33 -3.08 -37.23
N LEU A 8 -2.47 -2.95 -36.56
CA LEU A 8 -2.58 -2.32 -35.25
C LEU A 8 -2.08 -3.30 -34.18
N GLU A 9 -0.84 -3.13 -33.74
CA GLU A 9 -0.25 -3.94 -32.68
C GLU A 9 -0.56 -3.34 -31.31
N ARG A 10 -1.22 -4.13 -30.45
CA ARG A 10 -1.58 -3.71 -29.08
C ARG A 10 -0.56 -4.27 -28.10
N TYR A 11 0.07 -3.39 -27.33
CA TYR A 11 0.97 -3.77 -26.22
C TYR A 11 0.17 -4.35 -25.05
N GLY A 12 -0.11 -5.66 -25.10
CA GLY A 12 -0.80 -6.42 -24.05
C GLY A 12 0.12 -7.03 -22.98
N GLY A 13 1.44 -6.84 -23.08
CA GLY A 13 2.42 -7.30 -22.09
C GLY A 13 2.68 -8.82 -22.04
N GLY A 14 2.12 -9.61 -22.96
CA GLY A 14 2.16 -11.07 -22.92
C GLY A 14 3.14 -11.77 -23.85
N GLU A 15 3.57 -11.15 -24.95
CA GLU A 15 4.35 -11.85 -25.98
C GLU A 15 5.43 -10.97 -26.63
N THR A 16 6.67 -11.49 -26.65
CA THR A 16 7.83 -10.86 -27.28
C THR A 16 7.74 -11.08 -28.79
N LEU A 17 7.53 -10.01 -29.54
CA LEU A 17 7.52 -10.04 -31.01
C LEU A 17 8.95 -9.91 -31.54
N ALA A 18 9.31 -10.77 -32.48
CA ALA A 18 10.64 -10.72 -33.11
C ALA A 18 10.87 -9.38 -33.80
N GLY A 19 11.95 -8.69 -33.45
CA GLY A 19 12.29 -7.37 -33.99
C GLY A 19 11.71 -6.17 -33.22
N ILE A 20 10.85 -6.40 -32.21
CA ILE A 20 10.34 -5.34 -31.33
C ILE A 20 11.04 -5.46 -29.96
N PRO A 21 11.69 -4.38 -29.46
CA PRO A 21 12.31 -4.42 -28.14
C PRO A 21 11.25 -4.63 -27.07
N THR A 22 11.56 -5.53 -26.14
CA THR A 22 10.72 -5.73 -24.96
C THR A 22 10.78 -4.49 -24.07
N ARG A 23 9.82 -4.38 -23.13
CA ARG A 23 9.90 -3.37 -22.08
C ARG A 23 11.23 -3.42 -21.33
N ASN A 24 11.77 -4.62 -21.09
CA ASN A 24 13.04 -4.79 -20.38
C ASN A 24 14.23 -4.32 -21.22
N ASP A 25 14.20 -4.51 -22.54
CA ASP A 25 15.24 -4.02 -23.44
C ASP A 25 15.28 -2.48 -23.43
N ILE A 26 14.12 -1.83 -23.51
CA ILE A 26 14.00 -0.36 -23.45
C ILE A 26 14.49 0.17 -22.08
N ILE A 27 14.07 -0.48 -20.99
CA ILE A 27 14.51 -0.11 -19.64
C ILE A 27 16.02 -0.26 -19.51
N SER A 28 16.59 -1.38 -20.00
CA SER A 28 18.03 -1.64 -19.93
C SER A 28 18.85 -0.64 -20.75
N GLU A 29 18.36 -0.24 -21.93
CA GLU A 29 19.01 0.77 -22.77
C GLU A 29 19.00 2.15 -22.09
N CYS A 30 17.88 2.50 -21.44
CA CYS A 30 17.70 3.79 -20.77
C CYS A 30 18.24 3.83 -19.32
N ASP A 31 18.66 2.70 -18.76
CA ASP A 31 18.99 2.60 -17.33
C ASP A 31 20.21 3.43 -16.96
N ASN A 32 21.15 3.67 -17.88
CA ASN A 32 22.37 4.45 -17.66
C ASN A 32 23.17 4.02 -16.39
N GLY A 33 23.05 2.76 -15.97
CA GLY A 33 23.66 2.22 -14.75
C GLY A 33 22.91 2.53 -13.43
N LEU A 34 21.73 3.14 -13.49
CA LEU A 34 20.93 3.50 -12.32
C LEU A 34 20.40 2.27 -11.57
N THR A 35 20.06 1.17 -12.26
CA THR A 35 19.61 -0.06 -11.61
C THR A 35 20.72 -0.62 -10.71
N ALA A 36 21.97 -0.64 -11.17
CA ALA A 36 23.10 -1.12 -10.37
C ALA A 36 23.31 -0.25 -9.12
N ILE A 37 23.19 1.08 -9.26
CA ILE A 37 23.27 2.02 -8.13
C ILE A 37 22.13 1.77 -7.13
N LEU A 38 20.90 1.58 -7.62
CA LEU A 38 19.74 1.29 -6.76
C LEU A 38 19.89 -0.05 -6.02
N GLN A 39 20.41 -1.09 -6.68
CA GLN A 39 20.70 -2.38 -6.06
C GLN A 39 21.80 -2.27 -5.00
N GLN A 40 22.86 -1.50 -5.27
CA GLN A 40 23.90 -1.24 -4.27
C GLN A 40 23.33 -0.46 -3.08
N ASN A 41 22.50 0.56 -3.32
CA ASN A 41 21.86 1.32 -2.25
C ASN A 41 20.93 0.44 -1.40
N LEU A 42 20.17 -0.47 -2.01
CA LEU A 42 19.38 -1.48 -1.29
C LEU A 42 20.27 -2.34 -0.38
N SER A 43 21.39 -2.83 -0.92
CA SER A 43 22.34 -3.69 -0.22
C SER A 43 23.02 -2.96 0.95
N ASP A 44 23.39 -1.70 0.72
CA ASP A 44 24.00 -0.81 1.71
C ASP A 44 22.98 -0.24 2.72
N LYS A 45 21.68 -0.55 2.57
CA LYS A 45 20.58 0.03 3.37
C LYS A 45 20.56 1.56 3.31
N LYS A 46 20.97 2.13 2.18
CA LYS A 46 20.86 3.57 1.90
C LYS A 46 19.42 3.93 1.52
N PRO A 47 19.01 5.20 1.72
CA PRO A 47 17.70 5.65 1.29
C PRO A 47 17.49 5.47 -0.22
N ILE A 48 16.26 5.13 -0.60
CA ILE A 48 15.82 5.08 -1.99
C ILE A 48 14.66 6.03 -2.16
N HIS A 49 14.85 7.00 -3.04
CA HIS A 49 13.85 7.99 -3.37
C HIS A 49 13.00 7.49 -4.55
N PHE A 50 11.69 7.70 -4.44
CA PHE A 50 10.73 7.39 -5.49
C PHE A 50 9.57 8.40 -5.41
N MET A 51 8.86 8.58 -6.52
CA MET A 51 7.69 9.45 -6.60
C MET A 51 6.42 8.62 -6.40
N PRO A 52 5.74 8.73 -5.25
CA PRO A 52 4.49 8.02 -5.01
C PRO A 52 3.38 8.58 -5.91
N ASN A 53 2.56 7.70 -6.47
CA ASN A 53 1.45 8.09 -7.35
C ASN A 53 0.14 7.33 -7.09
N ASP A 54 0.17 6.27 -6.30
CA ASP A 54 -1.01 5.50 -5.93
C ASP A 54 -0.82 4.84 -4.55
N VAL A 55 -1.92 4.57 -3.87
CA VAL A 55 -1.95 3.97 -2.54
C VAL A 55 -3.08 2.97 -2.45
N SER A 56 -2.82 1.81 -1.84
CA SER A 56 -3.85 0.84 -1.52
C SER A 56 -3.53 0.12 -0.22
N ASP A 57 -4.50 -0.60 0.30
CA ASP A 57 -4.31 -1.44 1.48
C ASP A 57 -4.67 -2.89 1.19
N ALA A 58 -4.08 -3.78 1.98
CA ALA A 58 -4.37 -5.20 1.96
C ALA A 58 -4.29 -5.78 3.38
N THR A 59 -5.01 -6.88 3.59
CA THR A 59 -4.80 -7.77 4.72
C THR A 59 -4.19 -9.06 4.20
N GLU A 60 -3.02 -9.43 4.71
CA GLU A 60 -2.33 -10.67 4.35
C GLU A 60 -2.01 -11.50 5.59
N TYR A 61 -1.98 -12.82 5.43
CA TYR A 61 -1.55 -13.75 6.48
C TYR A 61 -0.03 -13.99 6.39
N ILE A 62 0.75 -13.17 7.07
CA ILE A 62 2.21 -13.28 7.14
C ILE A 62 2.57 -14.02 8.43
N ASN A 63 3.35 -15.10 8.34
CA ASN A 63 3.76 -15.91 9.52
C ASN A 63 2.57 -16.34 10.41
N ARG A 64 1.43 -16.68 9.80
CA ARG A 64 0.15 -17.04 10.47
C ARG A 64 -0.52 -15.90 11.24
N VAL A 65 -0.06 -14.66 11.07
CA VAL A 65 -0.64 -13.46 11.67
C VAL A 65 -1.32 -12.63 10.58
N SER A 66 -2.59 -12.30 10.80
CA SER A 66 -3.36 -11.37 9.96
C SER A 66 -2.75 -9.97 10.09
N THR A 67 -2.08 -9.52 9.02
CA THR A 67 -1.25 -8.31 8.99
C THR A 67 -1.85 -7.31 8.02
N TYR A 68 -2.11 -6.09 8.51
CA TYR A 68 -2.46 -4.96 7.66
C TYR A 68 -1.21 -4.44 6.94
N ILE A 69 -1.33 -4.21 5.64
CA ILE A 69 -0.27 -3.69 4.79
C ILE A 69 -0.80 -2.47 4.06
N LEU A 70 -0.16 -1.33 4.27
CA LEU A 70 -0.36 -0.15 3.43
C LEU A 70 0.67 -0.20 2.30
N ARG A 71 0.20 -0.25 1.06
CA ARG A 71 1.03 -0.31 -0.14
C ARG A 71 1.09 1.06 -0.79
N ILE A 72 2.29 1.58 -0.97
CA ILE A 72 2.54 2.81 -1.72
C ILE A 72 3.19 2.43 -3.04
N TYR A 73 2.58 2.84 -4.15
CA TYR A 73 3.13 2.66 -5.48
C TYR A 73 3.72 3.95 -5.99
N GLY A 74 4.69 3.83 -6.90
CA GLY A 74 5.30 4.99 -7.51
C GLY A 74 6.32 4.64 -8.58
N THR A 75 7.15 5.61 -8.92
CA THR A 75 8.22 5.47 -9.90
C THR A 75 9.57 5.84 -9.32
N LEU A 76 10.60 5.08 -9.66
CA LEU A 76 12.00 5.36 -9.31
C LEU A 76 12.58 6.40 -10.28
N ILE A 77 13.76 6.92 -9.95
CA ILE A 77 14.46 7.91 -10.78
C ILE A 77 14.77 7.40 -12.20
N ASN A 78 14.88 6.08 -12.39
CA ASN A 78 15.06 5.44 -13.70
C ASN A 78 13.73 5.06 -14.38
N GLY A 79 12.59 5.52 -13.88
CA GLY A 79 11.26 5.24 -14.44
C GLY A 79 10.69 3.85 -14.13
N GLN A 80 11.41 3.00 -13.40
CA GLN A 80 10.89 1.70 -12.96
C GLN A 80 9.77 1.88 -11.92
N LYS A 81 8.84 0.93 -11.87
CA LYS A 81 7.76 0.94 -10.85
C LYS A 81 8.33 0.55 -9.50
N ALA A 82 8.00 1.32 -8.46
CA ALA A 82 8.24 1.00 -7.07
C ALA A 82 6.93 0.56 -6.40
N ARG A 83 7.04 -0.40 -5.47
CA ARG A 83 6.01 -0.75 -4.49
C ARG A 83 6.69 -0.81 -3.13
N VAL A 84 6.14 -0.09 -2.17
CA VAL A 84 6.60 -0.09 -0.78
C VAL A 84 5.47 -0.63 0.09
N ASP A 85 5.74 -1.74 0.77
CA ASP A 85 4.81 -2.35 1.72
C ASP A 85 5.15 -1.88 3.14
N ILE A 86 4.27 -1.07 3.70
CA ILE A 86 4.37 -0.60 5.08
C ILE A 86 3.57 -1.57 5.96
N THR A 87 4.29 -2.28 6.80
CA THR A 87 3.75 -3.21 7.80
C THR A 87 4.00 -2.68 9.21
N GLY A 88 3.43 -3.33 10.23
CA GLY A 88 3.61 -2.93 11.63
C GLY A 88 2.84 -1.66 12.04
N ILE A 89 2.07 -1.08 11.11
CA ILE A 89 1.09 -0.04 11.41
C ILE A 89 -0.16 -0.68 12.03
N LYS A 90 -0.70 -0.02 13.05
CA LYS A 90 -1.90 -0.46 13.75
C LYS A 90 -3.00 0.58 13.54
N PRO A 91 -3.95 0.34 12.62
CA PRO A 91 -5.08 1.23 12.42
C PRO A 91 -5.81 1.53 13.73
N PHE A 92 -6.22 2.79 13.92
CA PHE A 92 -6.98 3.24 15.08
C PHE A 92 -8.07 4.22 14.64
N PHE A 93 -9.09 4.37 15.48
CA PHE A 93 -10.15 5.34 15.28
C PHE A 93 -10.50 5.99 16.61
N ASP A 94 -10.89 7.27 16.56
CA ASP A 94 -11.40 8.01 17.70
C ASP A 94 -12.90 7.71 17.88
N VAL A 95 -13.37 7.73 19.13
CA VAL A 95 -14.79 7.59 19.46
C VAL A 95 -15.20 8.69 20.42
N VAL A 96 -16.32 9.33 20.13
CA VAL A 96 -16.93 10.32 21.04
C VAL A 96 -17.59 9.57 22.20
N VAL A 97 -17.23 9.95 23.43
CA VAL A 97 -17.87 9.43 24.64
C VAL A 97 -19.14 10.25 24.89
N PRO A 98 -20.33 9.62 25.00
CA PRO A 98 -21.57 10.33 25.30
C PRO A 98 -21.50 11.09 26.63
N ASP A 99 -22.07 12.29 26.66
CA ASP A 99 -22.19 13.06 27.90
C ASP A 99 -23.07 12.32 28.92
N GLY A 100 -22.66 12.36 30.19
CA GLY A 100 -23.38 11.69 31.28
C GLY A 100 -23.09 10.20 31.43
N GLU A 101 -22.38 9.55 30.51
CA GLU A 101 -21.95 8.16 30.68
C GLU A 101 -20.58 8.06 31.37
N PRO A 102 -20.46 7.27 32.46
CA PRO A 102 -19.17 6.90 33.00
C PRO A 102 -18.32 6.16 31.97
N LEU A 103 -17.06 6.56 31.83
CA LEU A 103 -16.12 5.98 30.86
C LEU A 103 -16.01 4.45 30.95
N ALA A 104 -16.15 3.88 32.15
CA ALA A 104 -16.12 2.43 32.36
C ALA A 104 -17.32 1.71 31.72
N ILE A 105 -18.51 2.31 31.78
CA ILE A 105 -19.72 1.77 31.14
C ILE A 105 -19.58 1.86 29.63
N PHE A 106 -19.17 3.02 29.12
CA PHE A 106 -18.96 3.24 27.69
C PHE A 106 -17.93 2.28 27.10
N LYS A 107 -16.82 2.01 27.81
CA LYS A 107 -15.80 1.02 27.41
C LYS A 107 -16.40 -0.37 27.19
N ASN A 108 -17.25 -0.84 28.09
CA ASN A 108 -17.89 -2.15 27.96
C ASN A 108 -18.85 -2.20 26.76
N SER A 109 -19.64 -1.14 26.56
CA SER A 109 -20.51 -0.99 25.39
C SER A 109 -19.71 -1.00 24.08
N LEU A 110 -18.59 -0.27 24.03
CA LEU A 110 -17.70 -0.23 22.87
C LEU A 110 -17.12 -1.60 22.54
N VAL A 111 -16.59 -2.33 23.54
CA VAL A 111 -16.07 -3.69 23.35
C VAL A 111 -17.15 -4.60 22.78
N LYS A 112 -18.38 -4.50 23.29
CA LYS A 112 -19.52 -5.30 22.81
C LYS A 112 -19.87 -4.96 21.36
N ILE A 113 -19.98 -3.67 21.01
CA ILE A 113 -20.27 -3.22 19.64
C ILE A 113 -19.18 -3.72 18.69
N VAL A 114 -17.92 -3.42 19.00
CA VAL A 114 -16.77 -3.82 18.17
C VAL A 114 -16.73 -5.35 18.01
N SER A 115 -16.91 -6.11 19.08
CA SER A 115 -16.91 -7.57 19.02
C SER A 115 -18.09 -8.13 18.20
N THR A 116 -19.25 -7.46 18.24
CA THR A 116 -20.44 -7.94 17.52
C THR A 116 -20.34 -7.62 16.03
N THR A 117 -19.88 -6.42 15.68
CA THR A 117 -19.68 -5.98 14.30
C THR A 117 -18.51 -6.70 13.63
N LEU A 118 -17.42 -6.97 14.37
CA LEU A 118 -16.22 -7.60 13.83
C LEU A 118 -16.23 -9.14 13.88
N LYS A 119 -17.28 -9.78 14.42
CA LYS A 119 -17.40 -11.25 14.51
C LYS A 119 -17.34 -11.97 13.15
N GLY A 120 -17.55 -11.26 12.03
CA GLY A 120 -17.45 -11.78 10.67
C GLY A 120 -16.16 -11.38 9.91
N ILE A 121 -15.27 -10.60 10.52
CA ILE A 121 -14.08 -10.03 9.88
C ILE A 121 -12.88 -10.53 10.67
N SER A 122 -11.97 -11.30 10.06
CA SER A 122 -10.74 -11.83 10.72
C SER A 122 -9.69 -10.74 11.03
N MET A 123 -10.17 -9.55 11.38
CA MET A 123 -9.47 -8.29 11.51
C MET A 123 -9.35 -7.81 12.97
N LEU A 124 -9.91 -8.55 13.94
CA LEU A 124 -9.85 -8.18 15.36
C LEU A 124 -8.41 -8.01 15.89
N SER A 125 -7.41 -8.65 15.28
CA SER A 125 -5.99 -8.47 15.67
C SER A 125 -5.34 -7.20 15.11
N GLN A 126 -6.00 -6.47 14.21
CA GLN A 126 -5.36 -5.40 13.43
C GLN A 126 -5.63 -4.00 13.99
N PHE A 127 -6.73 -3.78 14.71
CA PHE A 127 -7.10 -2.45 15.20
C PHE A 127 -6.62 -2.18 16.63
N ALA A 128 -6.02 -1.01 16.86
CA ALA A 128 -5.88 -0.45 18.20
C ALA A 128 -7.09 0.44 18.47
N VAL A 129 -7.86 0.10 19.50
CA VAL A 129 -8.86 1.01 20.02
C VAL A 129 -8.21 1.83 21.12
N THR A 130 -7.89 3.09 20.82
CA THR A 130 -7.40 4.05 21.80
C THR A 130 -8.55 5.00 22.13
N ILE A 131 -9.00 5.00 23.39
CA ILE A 131 -10.08 5.89 23.84
C ILE A 131 -9.43 7.11 24.48
N GLN A 132 -9.51 8.26 23.81
CA GLN A 132 -9.10 9.54 24.38
C GLN A 132 -10.33 10.41 24.66
N LYS A 133 -10.49 10.83 25.92
CA LYS A 133 -11.46 11.86 26.27
C LYS A 133 -10.84 13.22 25.92
N ARG A 134 -11.21 13.80 24.77
CA ARG A 134 -10.89 15.20 24.49
C ARG A 134 -11.88 16.07 25.26
N ASN A 135 -11.38 16.80 26.26
CA ASN A 135 -12.14 17.92 26.81
C ASN A 135 -12.11 19.02 25.74
N HIS A 136 -13.24 19.28 25.11
CA HIS A 136 -13.34 20.32 24.10
C HIS A 136 -13.07 21.69 24.72
N THR A 137 -11.99 22.34 24.27
CA THR A 137 -11.97 23.80 24.13
C THR A 137 -11.34 24.04 22.77
N PHE A 138 -12.20 24.21 21.77
CA PHE A 138 -11.79 24.81 20.51
C PHE A 138 -11.62 26.31 20.79
N VAL A 139 -10.41 26.83 20.56
CA VAL A 139 -10.18 28.27 20.41
C VAL A 139 -10.15 28.57 18.92
#